data_AF-A0A7W8GC61-F1
#
_entry.id   AF-A0A7W8GC61-F1
#
_cell.length_a   1.000
_cell.length_b   1.000
_cell.length_c   1.000
_cell.angle_alpha   90.00
_cell.angle_beta   90.00
_cell.angle_gamma   90.00
#
_symmetry.space_group_name_H-M   'P 1'
#
loop_
_entity.id
_entity.type
_entity.pdbx_description
1 polymer ?
#
loop_
_entity_poly.entity_id
_entity_poly.type
_entity_poly.pdbx_seq_one_letter_code
_entity_poly.pdbx_strand_id
1 'polypeptide(L)'
;MDLSPDQFEKMAKATCAAYSARLGPSLSLTMGEGGQPDEVLFVLRHQTTPSAEVSGAAARVTRPAVEQGGADAFQRVLDHLLDLNERGELPAGEALPVVCEITAGGEFRTLG
;
A
#
# COMPACT_ATOMS: atom_id res chain seq x y z
N MET A 1 -5.82 15.44 15.87
CA MET A 1 -4.67 16.24 15.40
C MET A 1 -4.82 16.26 13.89
N ASP A 2 -5.06 17.40 13.27
CA ASP A 2 -5.15 17.48 11.80
C ASP A 2 -3.78 17.16 11.20
N LEU A 3 -3.71 16.10 10.41
CA LEU A 3 -2.49 15.71 9.70
C LEU A 3 -2.43 16.51 8.41
N SER A 4 -1.39 17.31 8.22
CA SER A 4 -1.26 18.05 6.97
C SER A 4 -0.92 17.11 5.79
N PRO A 5 -1.27 17.46 4.54
CA PRO A 5 -0.94 16.65 3.37
C PRO A 5 0.57 16.34 3.26
N ASP A 6 1.43 17.32 3.55
CA ASP A 6 2.88 17.14 3.62
C ASP A 6 3.32 16.13 4.69
N GLN A 7 2.69 16.14 5.86
CA GLN A 7 3.01 15.19 6.93
C GLN A 7 2.55 13.78 6.56
N PHE A 8 1.35 13.65 6.01
CA PHE A 8 0.81 12.39 5.50
C PHE A 8 1.73 11.78 4.45
N GLU A 9 2.14 12.58 3.46
CA GLU A 9 3.07 12.14 2.41
C GLU A 9 4.43 11.72 3.00
N LYS A 10 5.01 12.52 3.90
CA LYS A 10 6.29 12.19 4.54
C LYS A 10 6.22 10.90 5.32
N MET A 11 5.14 10.67 6.06
CA MET A 11 4.94 9.43 6.81
C MET A 11 4.79 8.24 5.86
N ALA A 12 3.99 8.36 4.80
CA ALA A 12 3.83 7.29 3.82
C ALA A 12 5.16 6.93 3.13
N LYS A 13 5.94 7.94 2.71
CA LYS A 13 7.28 7.76 2.12
C LYS A 13 8.26 7.12 3.09
N ALA A 14 8.28 7.56 4.34
CA ALA A 14 9.15 7.00 5.36
C ALA A 14 8.83 5.52 5.64
N THR A 15 7.55 5.18 5.80
CA THR A 15 7.13 3.79 6.00
C THR A 15 7.43 2.93 4.77
N CYS A 16 7.15 3.44 3.56
CA CYS A 16 7.49 2.74 2.32
C CYS A 16 8.99 2.42 2.25
N ALA A 17 9.85 3.40 2.52
CA ALA A 17 11.30 3.21 2.48
C ALA A 17 11.78 2.16 3.50
N ALA A 18 11.17 2.11 4.69
CA ALA A 18 11.46 1.08 5.68
C ALA A 18 11.08 -0.33 5.20
N TYR A 19 9.96 -0.45 4.47
CA TYR A 19 9.48 -1.73 3.94
C TYR A 19 10.13 -2.15 2.61
N SER A 20 10.63 -1.20 1.80
CA SER A 20 11.36 -1.51 0.56
C SER A 20 12.60 -2.39 0.80
N ALA A 21 13.19 -2.37 2.00
CA ALA A 21 14.28 -3.27 2.37
C ALA A 21 13.83 -4.74 2.51
N ARG A 22 12.54 -4.98 2.85
CA ARG A 22 11.95 -6.32 3.05
C ARG A 22 11.23 -6.82 1.80
N LEU A 23 10.46 -5.94 1.16
CA LEU A 23 9.66 -6.21 -0.03
C LEU A 23 10.47 -6.13 -1.33
N GLY A 24 11.71 -5.62 -1.26
CA GLY A 24 12.60 -5.47 -2.41
C GLY A 24 12.27 -4.23 -3.26
N PRO A 25 12.96 -4.06 -4.41
CA PRO A 25 12.84 -2.88 -5.28
C PRO A 25 11.46 -2.73 -5.95
N SER A 26 10.56 -3.69 -5.74
CA SER A 26 9.29 -3.77 -6.43
C SER A 26 8.13 -3.12 -5.67
N LEU A 27 8.39 -2.56 -4.48
CA LEU A 27 7.45 -1.73 -3.73
C LEU A 27 7.57 -0.27 -4.19
N SER A 28 6.46 0.29 -4.63
CA SER A 28 6.29 1.71 -4.98
C SER A 28 5.09 2.28 -4.24
N LEU A 29 5.00 3.60 -4.14
CA LEU A 29 3.80 4.28 -3.65
C LEU A 29 3.35 5.36 -4.63
N THR A 30 2.05 5.57 -4.72
CA THR A 30 1.42 6.65 -5.50
C THR A 30 0.53 7.46 -4.57
N MET A 31 0.65 8.78 -4.60
CA MET A 31 -0.22 9.69 -3.86
C MET A 31 -1.42 10.08 -4.72
N GLY A 32 -2.62 10.04 -4.14
CA GLY A 32 -3.83 10.64 -4.73
C GLY A 32 -4.34 9.99 -6.01
N GLU A 33 -4.25 8.66 -6.14
CA GLU A 33 -4.93 7.94 -7.23
C GLU A 33 -6.46 8.00 -7.05
N GLY A 34 -7.22 7.83 -8.14
CA GLY A 34 -8.70 7.78 -8.05
C GLY A 34 -9.42 9.09 -7.69
N GLY A 35 -8.72 10.23 -7.67
CA GLY A 35 -9.34 11.56 -7.53
C GLY A 35 -9.49 12.08 -6.09
N GLN A 36 -8.86 11.45 -5.11
CA GLN A 36 -8.88 11.92 -3.72
C GLN A 36 -7.47 12.38 -3.28
N PRO A 37 -7.26 13.66 -2.91
CA PRO A 37 -5.95 14.17 -2.49
C PRO A 37 -5.48 13.61 -1.12
N ASP A 38 -6.31 12.79 -0.48
CA ASP A 38 -6.16 12.31 0.89
C ASP A 38 -5.97 10.79 0.95
N GLU A 39 -5.42 10.18 -0.10
CA GLU A 39 -5.09 8.75 -0.12
C GLU A 39 -3.68 8.47 -0.65
N VAL A 40 -3.12 7.35 -0.20
CA VAL A 40 -1.91 6.76 -0.74
C VAL A 40 -2.20 5.32 -1.16
N LEU A 41 -1.61 4.92 -2.27
CA LEU A 41 -1.63 3.57 -2.78
C LEU A 41 -0.21 3.00 -2.69
N PHE A 42 -0.03 1.93 -1.92
CA PHE A 42 1.18 1.11 -1.96
C PHE A 42 1.02 0.03 -3.01
N VAL A 43 2.00 -0.13 -3.88
CA VAL A 43 1.95 -1.05 -5.00
C VAL A 43 3.17 -1.94 -4.96
N LEU A 44 2.94 -3.23 -4.75
CA LEU A 44 3.95 -4.27 -4.80
C LEU A 44 3.84 -5.05 -6.11
N ARG A 45 4.93 -5.09 -6.87
CA ARG A 45 5.03 -5.87 -8.10
C ARG A 45 5.98 -7.05 -7.88
N HIS A 46 5.77 -8.14 -8.58
CA HIS A 46 6.70 -9.25 -8.64
C HIS A 46 6.92 -9.55 -10.11
N GLN A 47 8.06 -9.11 -10.64
CA GLN A 47 8.44 -9.38 -12.02
C GLN A 47 9.03 -10.78 -12.12
N THR A 48 8.17 -11.77 -12.32
CA THR A 48 8.63 -13.13 -12.63
C THR A 48 8.91 -13.25 -14.12
N THR A 49 10.17 -13.04 -14.53
CA THR A 49 10.68 -13.38 -15.87
C THR A 49 10.00 -12.63 -17.06
N PRO A 50 10.58 -12.61 -18.27
CA PRO A 50 10.10 -11.80 -19.40
C PRO A 50 8.76 -12.23 -20.03
N SER A 51 7.98 -13.09 -19.37
CA SER A 51 6.60 -13.37 -19.77
C SER A 51 5.72 -12.21 -19.30
N ALA A 52 4.79 -11.75 -20.14
CA ALA A 52 4.01 -10.52 -19.98
C ALA A 52 3.08 -10.46 -18.73
N GLU A 53 3.14 -11.43 -17.82
CA GLU A 53 2.33 -11.47 -16.60
C GLU A 53 3.07 -10.80 -15.45
N VAL A 54 2.49 -9.72 -14.94
CA VAL A 54 2.93 -9.08 -13.70
C VAL A 54 2.09 -9.66 -12.57
N SER A 55 2.73 -10.35 -11.63
CA SER A 55 2.09 -10.65 -10.35
C SER A 55 2.26 -9.46 -9.42
N GLY A 56 1.24 -9.10 -8.64
CA GLY A 56 1.36 -8.00 -7.69
C GLY A 56 0.03 -7.58 -7.11
N ALA A 57 0.10 -6.69 -6.13
CA ALA A 57 -1.05 -6.20 -5.40
C ALA A 57 -0.86 -4.74 -5.02
N ALA A 58 -1.98 -4.06 -4.81
CA ALA A 58 -2.01 -2.71 -4.28
C ALA A 58 -2.74 -2.67 -2.93
N ALA A 59 -2.41 -1.68 -2.10
CA ALA A 59 -3.09 -1.42 -0.85
C ALA A 59 -3.31 0.07 -0.63
N ARG A 60 -4.49 0.44 -0.14
CA ARG A 60 -4.89 1.85 0.01
C ARG A 60 -4.93 2.28 1.47
N VAL A 61 -4.45 3.48 1.77
CA VAL A 61 -4.62 4.12 3.08
C VAL A 61 -5.07 5.56 2.89
N THR A 62 -6.09 5.98 3.62
CA THR A 62 -6.56 7.37 3.60
C THR A 62 -5.94 8.18 4.75
N ARG A 63 -5.76 9.49 4.54
CA ARG A 63 -5.26 10.43 5.54
C ARG A 63 -6.10 10.41 6.83
N PRO A 64 -7.45 10.39 6.79
CA PRO A 64 -8.25 10.27 8.00
C PRO A 64 -8.00 8.98 8.81
N ALA A 65 -7.57 7.89 8.16
CA ALA A 65 -7.18 6.67 8.87
C ALA A 65 -5.89 6.89 9.69
N VAL A 66 -4.93 7.62 9.11
CA VAL A 66 -3.65 7.95 9.75
C VAL A 66 -3.84 8.99 10.86
N GLU A 67 -4.80 9.89 10.74
CA GLU A 67 -5.15 10.82 11.81
C GLU A 67 -5.66 10.12 13.08
N GLN A 68 -6.25 8.93 12.92
CA GLN A 68 -6.78 8.12 14.03
C GLN A 68 -5.76 7.10 14.55
N GLY A 69 -5.07 6.41 13.64
CA GLY A 69 -4.18 5.29 13.96
C GLY A 69 -2.68 5.59 13.82
N GLY A 70 -2.29 6.79 13.42
CA GLY A 70 -0.91 7.14 13.16
C GLY A 70 -0.27 6.32 12.04
N ALA A 71 1.05 6.13 12.11
CA ALA A 71 1.81 5.37 11.11
C ALA A 71 1.43 3.87 11.07
N ASP A 72 0.75 3.36 12.10
CA ASP A 72 0.33 1.95 12.16
C ASP A 72 -0.62 1.58 11.02
N ALA A 73 -1.40 2.54 10.50
CA ALA A 73 -2.24 2.33 9.33
C ALA A 73 -1.42 1.94 8.08
N PHE A 74 -0.28 2.58 7.86
CA PHE A 74 0.61 2.24 6.75
C PHE A 74 1.29 0.89 6.97
N GLN A 75 1.77 0.63 8.19
CA GLN A 75 2.44 -0.62 8.52
C GLN A 75 1.49 -1.80 8.30
N ARG A 76 0.24 -1.70 8.74
CA ARG A 76 -0.73 -2.79 8.66
C ARG A 76 -1.07 -3.21 7.23
N VAL A 77 -1.17 -2.26 6.29
CA VAL A 77 -1.37 -2.62 4.88
C VAL A 77 -0.10 -3.19 4.24
N LEU A 78 1.07 -2.70 4.61
CA LEU A 78 2.34 -3.17 4.09
C LEU A 78 2.72 -4.55 4.63
N ASP A 79 2.39 -4.85 5.88
CA ASP A 79 2.51 -6.18 6.47
C ASP A 79 1.64 -7.20 5.74
N HIS A 80 0.42 -6.81 5.35
CA HIS A 80 -0.44 -7.69 4.56
C HIS A 80 0.12 -7.94 3.15
N LEU A 81 0.64 -6.91 2.47
CA LEU A 81 1.31 -7.08 1.18
C LEU A 81 2.55 -7.97 1.30
N LEU A 82 3.30 -7.86 2.41
CA LEU A 82 4.44 -8.71 2.71
C LEU A 82 4.02 -10.17 2.93
N ASP A 83 2.97 -10.42 3.72
CA ASP A 83 2.44 -11.77 3.94
C ASP A 83 2.05 -12.45 2.61
N LEU A 84 1.30 -11.73 1.75
CA LEU A 84 0.92 -12.23 0.42
C LEU A 84 2.14 -12.55 -0.45
N ASN A 85 3.18 -11.71 -0.38
CA ASN A 85 4.41 -11.93 -1.12
C ASN A 85 5.21 -13.14 -0.59
N GLU A 86 5.33 -13.28 0.73
CA GLU A 86 6.02 -14.41 1.37
C GLU A 86 5.29 -15.74 1.12
N ARG A 87 3.96 -15.70 1.01
CA ARG A 87 3.12 -16.87 0.69
C ARG A 87 3.02 -17.16 -0.81
N GLY A 88 3.48 -16.24 -1.67
CA GLY A 88 3.37 -16.37 -3.12
C GLY A 88 1.93 -16.25 -3.64
N GLU A 89 1.07 -15.52 -2.93
CA GLU A 89 -0.36 -15.35 -3.23
C GLU A 89 -0.68 -13.99 -3.86
N LEU A 90 0.33 -13.33 -4.42
CA LEU A 90 0.11 -12.10 -5.17
C LEU A 90 -0.72 -12.41 -6.44
N PRO A 91 -1.83 -11.70 -6.67
CA PRO A 91 -2.65 -11.92 -7.85
C PRO A 91 -1.88 -11.59 -9.13
N ALA A 92 -2.09 -12.39 -10.17
CA ALA A 92 -1.53 -12.17 -11.49
C ALA A 92 -2.54 -11.46 -12.40
N GLY A 93 -2.07 -10.53 -13.23
CA GLY A 93 -2.91 -9.87 -14.22
C GLY A 93 -2.28 -8.65 -14.86
N GLU A 94 -2.98 -8.07 -15.83
CA GLU A 94 -2.57 -6.80 -16.47
C GLU A 94 -2.72 -5.60 -15.53
N ALA A 95 -3.64 -5.67 -14.58
CA ALA A 95 -3.88 -4.64 -13.57
C ALA A 95 -3.67 -5.20 -12.16
N LEU A 96 -3.10 -4.38 -11.27
CA LEU A 96 -2.83 -4.76 -9.89
C LEU A 96 -4.08 -4.44 -9.05
N PRO A 97 -4.78 -5.45 -8.51
CA PRO A 97 -5.96 -5.20 -7.69
C PRO A 97 -5.56 -4.60 -6.34
N VAL A 98 -6.45 -3.78 -5.78
CA VAL A 98 -6.35 -3.37 -4.39
C VAL A 98 -6.82 -4.54 -3.53
N VAL A 99 -5.92 -5.15 -2.77
CA VAL A 99 -6.20 -6.34 -1.94
C VAL A 99 -6.50 -6.00 -0.49
N CYS A 100 -6.17 -4.78 -0.06
CA CYS A 100 -6.58 -4.29 1.25
C CYS A 100 -6.64 -2.76 1.29
N GLU A 101 -7.41 -2.26 2.24
CA GLU A 101 -7.52 -0.82 2.49
C GLU A 101 -7.75 -0.48 3.96
N ILE A 102 -7.37 0.74 4.33
CA ILE A 102 -7.79 1.39 5.58
C ILE A 102 -8.36 2.76 5.23
N THR A 103 -9.65 2.94 5.51
CA THR A 103 -10.41 4.15 5.19
C THR A 103 -10.67 4.98 6.45
N ALA A 104 -11.49 6.03 6.35
CA ALA A 104 -11.73 6.99 7.43
C ALA A 104 -12.30 6.41 8.74
N GLY A 105 -12.66 5.12 8.80
CA GLY A 105 -13.00 4.43 10.04
C GLY A 105 -11.81 3.83 10.79
N GLY A 106 -10.59 3.91 10.25
CA GLY A 106 -9.40 3.24 10.80
C GLY A 106 -9.44 1.71 10.71
N GLU A 107 -10.49 1.15 10.13
CA GLU A 107 -10.71 -0.28 10.03
C GLU A 107 -9.93 -0.86 8.84
N PHE A 108 -9.13 -1.89 9.11
CA PHE A 108 -8.45 -2.66 8.08
C PHE A 108 -9.41 -3.62 7.39
N ARG A 109 -9.46 -3.55 6.07
CA ARG A 109 -10.32 -4.40 5.23
C ARG A 109 -9.47 -5.10 4.18
N THR A 110 -9.61 -6.42 4.12
CA THR A 110 -9.12 -7.22 3.00
C THR A 110 -10.17 -7.22 1.90
N LEU A 111 -9.73 -7.01 0.66
CA LEU A 111 -10.54 -7.02 -0.54
C LEU A 111 -10.14 -8.26 -1.34
N GLY A 112 -11.11 -9.09 -1.72
CA GLY A 112 -10.92 -10.37 -2.42
C GLY A 112 -11.72 -10.45 -3.70
#